data_AF-A0A7V8YFA1-F1
#
_entry.id   AF-A0A7V8YFA1-F1
#
_cell.length_a   1.000
_cell.length_b   1.000
_cell.length_c   1.000
_cell.angle_alpha   90.00
_cell.angle_beta   90.00
_cell.angle_gamma   90.00
#
_symmetry.space_group_name_H-M   'P 1'
#
loop_
_entity.id
_entity.type
_entity.pdbx_description
1 polymer ?
#
loop_
_entity_poly.entity_id
_entity_poly.type
_entity_poly.pdbx_seq_one_letter_code
_entity_poly.pdbx_strand_id
1 'polypeptide(L)'
;DPPDVRVTSDGITAGFAVGLPNIAVGVFSLENLAISAGFTVPFVGPPMSAYFNFCERQDPARLTVTLFGGGFFFGVTVNADGLFLVEAAIEFGAAASVDFGVASGSVSVMAGIYFAMQGTDAQLTGYFRMRGEVEALGIVSVSIELYLELSYETSTGKCIGTATLTLEISVAMFSTSITITQSKKFAGGNADPTFAELVEAVDDPALGVVSEDWDTYCRSFA
;
A
#
# COMPACT_ATOMS: atom_id res chain seq x y z
N ASP A 1 -16.43 -19.75 -14.32
CA ASP A 1 -17.72 -19.06 -14.49
C ASP A 1 -17.95 -18.69 -15.94
N PRO A 2 -19.21 -18.65 -16.41
CA PRO A 2 -19.51 -18.04 -17.70
C PRO A 2 -19.20 -16.54 -17.66
N PRO A 3 -18.96 -15.91 -18.82
CA PRO A 3 -18.82 -14.46 -18.90
C PRO A 3 -20.09 -13.77 -18.37
N ASP A 4 -19.90 -12.76 -17.53
CA ASP A 4 -20.96 -11.91 -16.98
C ASP A 4 -21.09 -10.63 -17.81
N VAL A 5 -22.33 -10.26 -18.09
CA VAL A 5 -22.67 -9.00 -18.79
C VAL A 5 -23.71 -8.28 -17.96
N ARG A 6 -23.29 -7.16 -17.37
CA ARG A 6 -24.12 -6.29 -16.57
C ARG A 6 -24.44 -5.02 -17.36
N VAL A 7 -25.72 -4.71 -17.50
CA VAL A 7 -26.19 -3.47 -18.11
C VAL A 7 -26.90 -2.64 -17.04
N THR A 8 -26.45 -1.41 -16.83
CA THR A 8 -27.08 -0.43 -15.95
C THR A 8 -27.45 0.82 -16.73
N SER A 9 -28.12 1.78 -16.08
CA SER A 9 -28.36 3.11 -16.66
C SER A 9 -27.08 3.88 -16.96
N ASP A 10 -25.97 3.50 -16.32
CA ASP A 10 -24.72 4.24 -16.34
C ASP A 10 -23.73 3.66 -17.36
N GLY A 11 -23.94 2.41 -17.80
CA GLY A 11 -23.10 1.76 -18.80
C GLY A 11 -23.28 0.25 -18.92
N ILE A 12 -22.37 -0.36 -19.69
CA ILE A 12 -22.27 -1.80 -19.89
C ILE A 12 -20.93 -2.26 -19.31
N THR A 13 -20.96 -3.26 -18.43
CA THR A 13 -19.75 -3.98 -17.99
C THR A 13 -19.86 -5.41 -18.47
N ALA A 14 -18.87 -5.88 -19.20
CA ALA A 14 -18.81 -7.25 -19.67
C ALA A 14 -17.43 -7.82 -19.38
N GLY A 15 -17.38 -9.02 -18.82
CA GLY A 15 -16.11 -9.65 -18.47
C GLY A 15 -16.29 -11.08 -18.02
N PHE A 16 -15.19 -11.68 -17.59
CA PHE A 16 -15.20 -12.97 -16.91
C PHE A 16 -14.27 -12.91 -15.72
N ALA A 17 -14.54 -13.74 -14.73
CA ALA A 17 -13.63 -14.06 -13.65
C ALA A 17 -13.55 -15.58 -13.54
N VAL A 18 -12.34 -16.12 -13.41
CA VAL A 18 -12.11 -17.54 -13.19
C VAL A 18 -11.21 -17.70 -11.99
N GLY A 19 -11.78 -18.25 -10.91
CA GLY A 19 -11.00 -18.81 -9.83
C GLY A 19 -10.32 -20.10 -10.29
N LEU A 20 -9.03 -20.21 -10.01
CA LEU A 20 -8.26 -21.43 -10.20
C LEU A 20 -8.29 -22.24 -8.89
N PRO A 21 -8.29 -23.58 -8.96
CA PRO A 21 -8.34 -24.42 -7.76
C PRO A 21 -7.16 -24.14 -6.83
N ASN A 22 -7.42 -24.13 -5.53
CA ASN A 22 -6.37 -24.10 -4.53
C ASN A 22 -5.51 -25.37 -4.64
N ILE A 23 -4.19 -25.22 -4.64
CA ILE A 23 -3.23 -26.33 -4.72
C ILE A 23 -2.55 -26.42 -3.35
N ALA A 24 -2.73 -27.53 -2.64
CA ALA A 24 -2.02 -27.79 -1.39
C ALA A 24 -1.29 -29.13 -1.46
N VAL A 25 0.02 -29.13 -1.24
CA VAL A 25 0.88 -30.32 -1.23
C VAL A 25 1.87 -30.24 -0.08
N GLY A 26 1.61 -31.03 0.97
CA GLY A 26 2.48 -31.07 2.15
C GLY A 26 2.54 -29.71 2.85
N VAL A 27 3.72 -29.11 2.89
CA VAL A 27 3.94 -27.78 3.48
C VAL A 27 3.65 -26.62 2.52
N PHE A 28 3.35 -26.90 1.25
CA PHE A 28 3.06 -25.89 0.24
C PHE A 28 1.54 -25.68 0.08
N SER A 29 1.07 -24.43 0.08
CA SER A 29 -0.26 -24.07 -0.40
C SER A 29 -0.21 -22.87 -1.36
N LEU A 30 -1.03 -22.92 -2.40
CA LEU A 30 -1.33 -21.83 -3.31
C LEU A 30 -2.85 -21.67 -3.31
N GLU A 31 -3.31 -20.53 -2.85
CA GLU A 31 -4.72 -20.24 -2.61
C GLU A 31 -5.13 -18.95 -3.30
N ASN A 32 -6.44 -18.85 -3.57
CA ASN A 32 -7.06 -17.59 -3.99
C ASN A 32 -6.52 -17.05 -5.31
N LEU A 33 -6.15 -17.96 -6.19
CA LEU A 33 -5.66 -17.64 -7.51
C LEU A 33 -6.86 -17.37 -8.42
N ALA A 34 -6.96 -16.17 -8.99
CA ALA A 34 -8.05 -15.79 -9.87
C ALA A 34 -7.52 -14.98 -11.06
N ILE A 35 -8.15 -15.15 -12.21
CA ILE A 35 -7.90 -14.34 -13.39
C ILE A 35 -9.22 -13.70 -13.80
N SER A 36 -9.22 -12.38 -13.99
CA SER A 36 -10.38 -11.68 -14.54
C SER A 36 -9.96 -10.76 -15.68
N ALA A 37 -10.86 -10.59 -16.64
CA ALA A 37 -10.68 -9.63 -17.71
C ALA A 37 -12.04 -9.16 -18.21
N GLY A 38 -12.10 -7.93 -18.69
CA GLY A 38 -13.35 -7.36 -19.16
C GLY A 38 -13.17 -5.97 -19.71
N PHE A 39 -14.30 -5.36 -20.03
CA PHE A 39 -14.38 -3.98 -20.45
C PHE A 39 -15.61 -3.31 -19.86
N THR A 40 -15.51 -2.01 -19.64
CA THR A 40 -16.60 -1.16 -19.17
C THR A 40 -16.82 -0.06 -20.20
N VAL A 41 -18.06 0.05 -20.68
CA VAL A 41 -18.55 1.09 -21.59
C VAL A 41 -19.54 1.97 -20.83
N PRO A 42 -19.07 3.02 -20.15
CA PRO A 42 -19.96 4.01 -19.55
C PRO A 42 -20.71 4.78 -20.63
N PHE A 43 -21.98 5.12 -20.39
CA PHE A 43 -22.79 5.91 -21.32
C PHE A 43 -22.53 7.41 -21.20
N VAL A 44 -22.11 7.88 -20.01
CA VAL A 44 -21.79 9.29 -19.73
C VAL A 44 -20.64 9.34 -18.74
N GLY A 45 -19.70 10.27 -18.94
CA GLY A 45 -18.62 10.55 -17.99
C GLY A 45 -17.27 9.97 -18.43
N PRO A 46 -16.75 8.92 -17.77
CA PRO A 46 -15.40 8.41 -17.99
C PRO A 46 -15.21 7.76 -19.36
N PRO A 47 -13.97 7.62 -19.85
CA PRO A 47 -13.69 6.85 -21.07
C PRO A 47 -14.02 5.37 -20.87
N MET A 48 -14.30 4.69 -21.98
CA MET A 48 -14.36 3.22 -21.99
C MET A 48 -13.03 2.65 -21.48
N SER A 49 -13.08 1.58 -20.70
CA SER A 49 -11.90 0.91 -20.18
C SER A 49 -11.93 -0.59 -20.47
N ALA A 50 -10.76 -1.18 -20.66
CA ALA A 50 -10.54 -2.62 -20.69
C ALA A 50 -9.54 -2.99 -19.59
N TYR A 51 -9.75 -4.09 -18.89
CA TYR A 51 -8.90 -4.51 -17.79
C TYR A 51 -8.55 -5.99 -17.87
N PHE A 52 -7.40 -6.32 -17.28
CA PHE A 52 -6.95 -7.68 -17.03
C PHE A 52 -6.32 -7.72 -15.64
N ASN A 53 -6.80 -8.63 -14.80
CA ASN A 53 -6.33 -8.80 -13.43
C ASN A 53 -5.92 -10.26 -13.20
N PHE A 54 -4.78 -10.41 -12.57
CA PHE A 54 -4.32 -11.61 -11.90
C PHE A 54 -4.46 -11.36 -10.39
N CYS A 55 -5.57 -11.85 -9.83
CA CYS A 55 -6.09 -11.48 -8.52
C CYS A 55 -6.33 -9.96 -8.39
N GLU A 56 -7.03 -9.56 -7.33
CA GLU A 56 -7.34 -8.16 -7.07
C GLU A 56 -6.62 -7.68 -5.82
N ARG A 57 -6.47 -6.36 -5.68
CA ARG A 57 -5.84 -5.77 -4.50
C ARG A 57 -6.53 -6.20 -3.20
N GLN A 58 -7.86 -6.17 -3.17
CA GLN A 58 -8.66 -6.62 -2.02
C GLN A 58 -8.59 -8.12 -1.77
N ASP A 59 -8.20 -8.90 -2.79
CA ASP A 59 -8.23 -10.36 -2.75
C ASP A 59 -7.03 -10.97 -3.49
N PRO A 60 -5.81 -10.84 -2.94
CA PRO A 60 -4.58 -11.28 -3.59
C PRO A 60 -4.44 -12.81 -3.57
N ALA A 61 -3.67 -13.35 -4.53
CA ALA A 61 -3.23 -14.75 -4.48
C ALA A 61 -2.33 -14.94 -3.26
N ARG A 62 -2.46 -16.08 -2.58
CA ARG A 62 -1.65 -16.41 -1.39
C ARG A 62 -0.80 -17.65 -1.66
N LEU A 63 0.51 -17.54 -1.47
CA LEU A 63 1.45 -18.64 -1.55
C LEU A 63 2.08 -18.86 -0.18
N THR A 64 2.01 -20.07 0.36
CA THR A 64 2.55 -20.42 1.67
C THR A 64 3.42 -21.67 1.56
N VAL A 65 4.58 -21.64 2.20
CA VAL A 65 5.48 -22.77 2.43
C VAL A 65 5.82 -22.85 3.91
N THR A 66 5.24 -23.83 4.60
CA THR A 66 5.33 -24.03 6.05
C THR A 66 4.75 -22.82 6.80
N LEU A 67 5.62 -21.96 7.33
CA LEU A 67 5.26 -20.74 8.06
C LEU A 67 5.54 -19.49 7.24
N PHE A 68 6.31 -19.61 6.14
CA PHE A 68 6.59 -18.51 5.25
C PHE A 68 5.49 -18.41 4.22
N GLY A 69 4.98 -17.22 3.97
CA GLY A 69 3.96 -17.04 2.96
C GLY A 69 3.99 -15.65 2.39
N GLY A 70 3.12 -15.41 1.43
CA GLY A 70 3.12 -14.17 0.69
C GLY A 70 1.85 -13.99 -0.10
N GLY A 71 1.58 -12.74 -0.44
CA GLY A 71 0.46 -12.33 -1.27
C GLY A 71 0.97 -11.73 -2.57
N PHE A 72 0.27 -11.90 -3.68
CA PHE A 72 0.52 -11.07 -4.84
C PHE A 72 -0.72 -10.84 -5.69
N PHE A 73 -0.74 -9.72 -6.40
CA PHE A 73 -1.71 -9.44 -7.44
C PHE A 73 -1.06 -8.59 -8.53
N PHE A 74 -1.66 -8.60 -9.71
CA PHE A 74 -1.27 -7.76 -10.83
C PHE A 74 -2.52 -7.36 -11.59
N GLY A 75 -2.68 -6.07 -11.85
CA GLY A 75 -3.80 -5.52 -12.62
C GLY A 75 -3.29 -4.54 -13.66
N VAL A 76 -3.92 -4.57 -14.83
CA VAL A 76 -3.76 -3.54 -15.86
C VAL A 76 -5.13 -3.09 -16.34
N THR A 77 -5.33 -1.79 -16.42
CA THR A 77 -6.51 -1.16 -17.01
C THR A 77 -6.07 -0.18 -18.08
N VAL A 78 -6.68 -0.25 -19.25
CA VAL A 78 -6.42 0.64 -20.39
C VAL A 78 -7.71 1.37 -20.73
N ASN A 79 -7.66 2.69 -20.71
CA ASN A 79 -8.76 3.55 -21.10
C ASN A 79 -8.66 3.91 -22.59
N ALA A 80 -9.80 4.22 -23.21
CA ALA A 80 -9.91 4.57 -24.62
C ALA A 80 -9.24 5.90 -24.98
N ASP A 81 -8.95 6.76 -23.99
CA ASP A 81 -8.18 7.99 -24.14
C ASP A 81 -6.65 7.75 -24.08
N GLY A 82 -6.21 6.50 -23.92
CA GLY A 82 -4.81 6.11 -23.87
C GLY A 82 -4.20 6.12 -22.47
N LEU A 83 -4.95 6.50 -21.43
CA LEU A 83 -4.49 6.36 -20.05
C LEU A 83 -4.46 4.88 -19.67
N PHE A 84 -3.32 4.44 -19.14
CA PHE A 84 -3.18 3.11 -18.58
C PHE A 84 -2.93 3.22 -17.08
N LEU A 85 -3.53 2.29 -16.33
CA LEU A 85 -3.27 2.05 -14.93
C LEU A 85 -2.66 0.66 -14.82
N VAL A 86 -1.46 0.56 -14.25
CA VAL A 86 -0.84 -0.72 -13.90
C VAL A 86 -0.67 -0.74 -12.39
N GLU A 87 -1.12 -1.80 -11.76
CA GLU A 87 -0.98 -2.03 -10.33
C GLU A 87 -0.40 -3.41 -10.10
N ALA A 88 0.56 -3.51 -9.19
CA ALA A 88 1.11 -4.79 -8.77
C ALA A 88 1.49 -4.73 -7.31
N ALA A 89 1.27 -5.82 -6.59
CA ALA A 89 1.88 -5.99 -5.28
C ALA A 89 2.47 -7.38 -5.17
N ILE A 90 3.57 -7.45 -4.46
CA ILE A 90 4.10 -8.69 -3.92
C ILE A 90 4.39 -8.49 -2.44
N GLU A 91 4.07 -9.50 -1.67
CA GLU A 91 4.23 -9.54 -0.24
C GLU A 91 4.86 -10.88 0.14
N PHE A 92 5.75 -10.85 1.12
CA PHE A 92 6.36 -12.02 1.69
C PHE A 92 6.51 -11.83 3.20
N GLY A 93 6.37 -12.92 3.94
CA GLY A 93 6.45 -12.88 5.38
C GLY A 93 6.29 -14.24 6.00
N ALA A 94 5.91 -14.23 7.27
CA ALA A 94 5.63 -15.43 8.02
C ALA A 94 4.37 -15.26 8.86
N ALA A 95 3.63 -16.36 9.03
CA ALA A 95 2.51 -16.43 9.94
C ALA A 95 2.56 -17.74 10.73
N ALA A 96 2.14 -17.66 11.99
CA ALA A 96 1.95 -18.81 12.85
C ALA A 96 0.64 -18.62 13.61
N SER A 97 -0.11 -19.70 13.76
CA SER A 97 -1.34 -19.73 14.55
C SER A 97 -1.35 -20.96 15.44
N VAL A 98 -2.03 -20.85 16.57
CA VAL A 98 -2.26 -21.93 17.51
C VAL A 98 -3.70 -21.88 17.99
N ASP A 99 -4.30 -23.05 18.14
CA ASP A 99 -5.67 -23.20 18.64
C ASP A 99 -5.71 -24.32 19.68
N PHE A 100 -6.19 -24.00 20.88
CA PHE A 100 -6.38 -24.91 22.01
C PHE A 100 -7.85 -25.22 22.27
N GLY A 101 -8.76 -24.81 21.38
CA GLY A 101 -10.21 -24.96 21.45
C GLY A 101 -10.90 -23.93 22.35
N VAL A 102 -10.33 -23.64 23.53
CA VAL A 102 -10.83 -22.60 24.46
C VAL A 102 -10.13 -21.27 24.29
N ALA A 103 -8.96 -21.27 23.67
CA ALA A 103 -8.19 -20.08 23.34
C ALA A 103 -7.41 -20.34 22.06
N SER A 104 -7.33 -19.32 21.22
CA SER A 104 -6.58 -19.35 19.97
C SER A 104 -5.78 -18.05 19.84
N GLY A 105 -4.73 -18.08 19.03
CA GLY A 105 -3.95 -16.89 18.77
C GLY A 105 -3.16 -17.03 17.48
N SER A 106 -2.93 -15.91 16.82
CA SER A 106 -2.15 -15.85 15.60
C SER A 106 -1.18 -14.67 15.63
N VAL A 107 -0.03 -14.85 14.99
CA VAL A 107 0.94 -13.79 14.74
C VAL A 107 1.35 -13.88 13.28
N SER A 108 1.43 -12.72 12.64
CA SER A 108 1.95 -12.59 11.29
C SER A 108 2.85 -11.37 11.17
N VAL A 109 3.88 -11.50 10.33
CA VAL A 109 4.79 -10.43 9.95
C VAL A 109 4.94 -10.52 8.44
N MET A 110 4.60 -9.46 7.73
CA MET A 110 4.66 -9.41 6.27
C MET A 110 5.35 -8.14 5.82
N ALA A 111 6.16 -8.25 4.77
CA ALA A 111 6.80 -7.15 4.09
C ALA A 111 6.43 -7.23 2.62
N GLY A 112 6.11 -6.11 2.01
CA GLY A 112 5.70 -6.09 0.61
C GLY A 112 6.10 -4.81 -0.10
N ILE A 113 6.01 -4.90 -1.42
CA ILE A 113 6.18 -3.78 -2.33
C ILE A 113 4.89 -3.69 -3.13
N TYR A 114 4.33 -2.48 -3.16
CA TYR A 114 3.21 -2.10 -3.98
C TYR A 114 3.72 -1.10 -5.03
N PHE A 115 3.34 -1.32 -6.28
CA PHE A 115 3.68 -0.48 -7.41
C PHE A 115 2.40 -0.08 -8.14
N ALA A 116 2.27 1.21 -8.41
CA ALA A 116 1.21 1.77 -9.24
C ALA A 116 1.82 2.65 -10.32
N MET A 117 1.25 2.64 -11.51
CA MET A 117 1.58 3.59 -12.56
C MET A 117 0.32 4.03 -13.26
N GLN A 118 0.11 5.35 -13.33
CA GLN A 118 -0.98 5.97 -14.06
C GLN A 118 -0.39 6.98 -15.05
N GLY A 119 -0.41 6.63 -16.34
CA GLY A 119 0.24 7.46 -17.36
C GLY A 119 1.75 7.61 -17.11
N THR A 120 2.23 8.83 -16.84
CA THR A 120 3.65 9.11 -16.52
C THR A 120 3.96 9.06 -15.04
N ASP A 121 2.93 9.06 -14.18
CA ASP A 121 3.12 9.11 -12.73
C ASP A 121 3.20 7.70 -12.18
N ALA A 122 4.32 7.41 -11.51
CA ALA A 122 4.54 6.14 -10.83
C ALA A 122 4.61 6.35 -9.31
N GLN A 123 4.00 5.42 -8.58
CA GLN A 123 4.07 5.30 -7.13
C GLN A 123 4.72 3.95 -6.78
N LEU A 124 5.72 4.01 -5.91
CA LEU A 124 6.35 2.82 -5.35
C LEU A 124 6.25 2.88 -3.83
N THR A 125 5.54 1.93 -3.24
CA THR A 125 5.31 1.86 -1.80
C THR A 125 5.90 0.57 -1.24
N GLY A 126 6.92 0.67 -0.42
CA GLY A 126 7.33 -0.43 0.45
C GLY A 126 6.48 -0.41 1.71
N TYR A 127 5.99 -1.55 2.16
CA TYR A 127 5.24 -1.64 3.40
C TYR A 127 5.67 -2.85 4.24
N PHE A 128 5.45 -2.74 5.53
CA PHE A 128 5.73 -3.76 6.53
C PHE A 128 4.59 -3.78 7.53
N ARG A 129 3.97 -4.93 7.71
CA ARG A 129 2.86 -5.14 8.64
C ARG A 129 3.21 -6.24 9.63
N MET A 130 2.90 -5.99 10.90
CA MET A 130 2.92 -6.99 11.95
C MET A 130 1.55 -7.02 12.59
N ARG A 131 0.96 -8.22 12.69
CA ARG A 131 -0.33 -8.40 13.36
C ARG A 131 -0.21 -9.54 14.36
N GLY A 132 -0.74 -9.32 15.55
CA GLY A 132 -0.91 -10.36 16.56
C GLY A 132 -2.33 -10.30 17.10
N GLU A 133 -2.98 -11.45 17.25
CA GLU A 133 -4.31 -11.53 17.85
C GLU A 133 -4.38 -12.73 18.80
N VAL A 134 -5.17 -12.59 19.86
CA VAL A 134 -5.50 -13.68 20.78
C VAL A 134 -6.98 -13.62 21.08
N GLU A 135 -7.64 -14.77 21.02
CA GLU A 135 -9.05 -14.94 21.34
C GLU A 135 -9.20 -15.99 22.45
N ALA A 136 -10.12 -15.73 23.39
CA ALA A 136 -10.49 -16.66 24.45
C ALA A 136 -12.01 -16.84 24.51
N LEU A 137 -12.45 -18.11 24.44
CA LEU A 137 -13.83 -18.58 24.56
C LEU A 137 -14.83 -17.95 23.56
N GLY A 138 -14.37 -17.26 22.51
CA GLY A 138 -15.23 -16.44 21.65
C GLY A 138 -15.83 -15.22 22.34
N ILE A 139 -15.37 -14.91 23.56
CA ILE A 139 -15.90 -13.82 24.38
C ILE A 139 -14.91 -12.66 24.43
N VAL A 140 -13.61 -12.92 24.47
CA VAL A 140 -12.59 -11.88 24.57
C VAL A 140 -11.64 -12.02 23.40
N SER A 141 -11.41 -10.91 22.68
CA SER A 141 -10.41 -10.82 21.62
C SER A 141 -9.56 -9.57 21.80
N VAL A 142 -8.26 -9.70 21.60
CA VAL A 142 -7.31 -8.58 21.61
C VAL A 142 -6.45 -8.73 20.37
N SER A 143 -6.35 -7.66 19.57
CA SER A 143 -5.44 -7.60 18.43
C SER A 143 -4.60 -6.34 18.43
N ILE A 144 -3.34 -6.50 18.04
CA ILE A 144 -2.39 -5.42 17.81
C ILE A 144 -1.90 -5.49 16.38
N GLU A 145 -1.91 -4.36 15.69
CA GLU A 145 -1.42 -4.21 14.34
C GLU A 145 -0.44 -3.03 14.27
N LEU A 146 0.74 -3.28 13.74
CA LEU A 146 1.70 -2.26 13.36
C LEU A 146 1.81 -2.27 11.84
N TYR A 147 1.50 -1.15 11.21
CA TYR A 147 1.64 -0.95 9.77
C TYR A 147 2.61 0.19 9.50
N LEU A 148 3.71 -0.12 8.80
CA LEU A 148 4.70 0.84 8.35
C LEU A 148 4.64 0.88 6.83
N GLU A 149 4.57 2.07 6.25
CA GLU A 149 4.66 2.27 4.80
C GLU A 149 5.67 3.37 4.48
N LEU A 150 6.32 3.21 3.34
CA LEU A 150 7.23 4.17 2.75
C LEU A 150 6.90 4.29 1.28
N SER A 151 6.24 5.39 0.91
CA SER A 151 5.77 5.64 -0.45
C SER A 151 6.63 6.70 -1.13
N TYR A 152 7.22 6.34 -2.27
CA TYR A 152 7.82 7.27 -3.21
C TYR A 152 6.84 7.61 -4.31
N GLU A 153 6.62 8.90 -4.54
CA GLU A 153 5.73 9.40 -5.58
C GLU A 153 6.55 10.19 -6.61
N THR A 154 6.51 9.75 -7.86
CA THR A 154 7.36 10.33 -8.92
C THR A 154 6.94 11.75 -9.28
N SER A 155 5.65 12.06 -9.19
CA SER A 155 5.11 13.40 -9.53
C SER A 155 5.61 14.49 -8.58
N THR A 156 5.76 14.19 -7.29
CA THR A 156 6.30 15.11 -6.29
C THR A 156 7.80 14.94 -6.04
N GLY A 157 8.37 13.81 -6.47
CA GLY A 157 9.75 13.40 -6.18
C GLY A 157 10.02 13.17 -4.69
N LYS A 158 8.96 13.11 -3.86
CA LYS A 158 9.05 13.04 -2.41
C LYS A 158 8.79 11.62 -1.92
N CYS A 159 9.39 11.31 -0.78
CA CYS A 159 9.19 10.06 -0.10
C CYS A 159 8.41 10.32 1.19
N ILE A 160 7.32 9.59 1.43
CA ILE A 160 6.44 9.76 2.59
C ILE A 160 6.48 8.46 3.37
N GLY A 161 6.96 8.53 4.62
CA GLY A 161 6.87 7.42 5.57
C GLY A 161 5.68 7.59 6.49
N THR A 162 4.85 6.57 6.63
CA THR A 162 3.75 6.53 7.60
C THR A 162 3.91 5.31 8.51
N ALA A 163 3.68 5.51 9.80
CA ALA A 163 3.64 4.45 10.80
C ALA A 163 2.30 4.53 11.54
N THR A 164 1.54 3.44 11.50
CA THR A 164 0.24 3.30 12.15
C THR A 164 0.30 2.14 13.13
N LEU A 165 -0.03 2.40 14.39
CA LEU A 165 -0.21 1.37 15.42
C LEU A 165 -1.68 1.34 15.83
N THR A 166 -2.32 0.19 15.67
CA THR A 166 -3.72 -0.04 16.03
C THR A 166 -3.80 -1.13 17.09
N LEU A 167 -4.43 -0.82 18.22
CA LEU A 167 -4.77 -1.75 19.27
C LEU A 167 -6.28 -1.86 19.35
N GLU A 168 -6.81 -3.07 19.23
CA GLU A 168 -8.23 -3.35 19.34
C GLU A 168 -8.48 -4.36 20.47
N ILE A 169 -9.50 -4.08 21.28
CA ILE A 169 -9.94 -4.92 22.39
C ILE A 169 -11.45 -5.12 22.24
N SER A 170 -11.88 -6.37 22.19
CA SER A 170 -13.27 -6.78 22.10
C SER A 170 -13.64 -7.71 23.26
N VAL A 171 -14.77 -7.43 23.90
CA VAL A 171 -15.36 -8.19 25.01
C VAL A 171 -16.86 -8.37 24.78
N ALA A 172 -17.27 -9.59 24.49
CA ALA A 172 -18.63 -10.02 24.19
C ALA A 172 -19.28 -9.22 23.06
N MET A 173 -20.06 -8.19 23.39
CA MET A 173 -20.78 -7.33 22.43
C MET A 173 -20.18 -5.93 22.32
N PHE A 174 -19.09 -5.66 23.03
CA PHE A 174 -18.45 -4.35 23.08
C PHE A 174 -17.04 -4.43 22.51
N SER A 175 -16.67 -3.50 21.63
CA SER A 175 -15.32 -3.35 21.12
C SER A 175 -14.85 -1.91 21.24
N THR A 176 -13.53 -1.73 21.38
CA THR A 176 -12.88 -0.42 21.37
C THR A 176 -11.53 -0.53 20.66
N SER A 177 -11.15 0.52 19.93
CA SER A 177 -9.92 0.57 19.17
C SER A 177 -9.16 1.88 19.43
N ILE A 178 -7.84 1.78 19.61
CA ILE A 178 -6.93 2.91 19.74
C ILE A 178 -5.98 2.85 18.54
N THR A 179 -5.99 3.90 17.71
CA THR A 179 -5.10 4.02 16.55
C THR A 179 -4.22 5.25 16.71
N ILE A 180 -2.91 5.06 16.60
CA ILE A 180 -1.89 6.12 16.61
C ILE A 180 -1.20 6.11 15.25
N THR A 181 -1.32 7.22 14.52
CA THR A 181 -0.68 7.40 13.21
C THR A 181 0.33 8.53 13.28
N GLN A 182 1.53 8.28 12.76
CA GLN A 182 2.57 9.28 12.58
C GLN A 182 3.06 9.24 11.14
N SER A 183 3.24 10.39 10.51
CA SER A 183 3.78 10.48 9.15
C SER A 183 4.93 11.47 9.08
N LYS A 184 5.91 11.18 8.25
CA LYS A 184 7.05 12.06 7.96
C LYS A 184 7.28 12.10 6.46
N LYS A 185 7.34 13.31 5.92
CA LYS A 185 7.75 13.55 4.53
C LYS A 185 9.25 13.77 4.50
N PHE A 186 9.94 13.02 3.65
CA PHE A 186 11.35 13.16 3.35
C PHE A 186 11.52 14.02 2.10
N ALA A 187 12.49 14.93 2.18
CA ALA A 187 12.90 15.79 1.09
C ALA A 187 13.32 14.96 -0.14
N GLY A 188 12.80 15.33 -1.30
CA GLY A 188 13.23 14.80 -2.59
C GLY A 188 14.32 15.70 -3.17
N GLY A 189 15.33 15.13 -3.84
CA GLY A 189 16.49 15.89 -4.34
C GLY A 189 16.20 16.98 -5.40
N ASN A 190 14.95 17.16 -5.83
CA ASN A 190 14.57 18.04 -6.94
C ASN A 190 13.84 19.34 -6.55
N ALA A 191 13.49 19.56 -5.28
CA ALA A 191 12.61 20.70 -4.94
C ALA A 191 12.88 21.38 -3.59
N ASP A 192 13.79 20.86 -2.77
CA ASP A 192 14.13 21.51 -1.51
C ASP A 192 15.47 22.24 -1.69
N PRO A 193 15.53 23.55 -1.37
CA PRO A 193 16.77 24.29 -1.49
C PRO A 193 17.82 23.61 -0.63
N THR A 194 18.97 23.32 -1.21
CA THR A 194 20.11 22.78 -0.49
C THR A 194 20.47 23.73 0.65
N PHE A 195 21.13 23.21 1.69
CA PHE A 195 21.65 24.09 2.75
C PHE A 195 22.52 25.21 2.16
N ALA A 196 23.26 24.91 1.09
CA ALA A 196 24.01 25.91 0.35
C ALA A 196 23.12 26.99 -0.27
N GLU A 197 22.00 26.65 -0.91
CA GLU A 197 21.03 27.60 -1.50
C GLU A 197 20.25 28.40 -0.45
N LEU A 198 20.01 27.83 0.74
CA LEU A 198 19.43 28.57 1.87
C LEU A 198 20.42 29.53 2.54
N VAL A 199 21.71 29.25 2.40
CA VAL A 199 22.82 30.04 2.95
C VAL A 199 23.48 30.92 1.88
N GLU A 200 23.11 30.76 0.60
CA GLU A 200 23.70 31.51 -0.50
C GLU A 200 23.24 32.96 -0.44
N ALA A 201 24.23 33.85 -0.50
CA ALA A 201 24.08 35.27 -0.32
C ALA A 201 23.08 35.85 -1.34
N VAL A 202 22.07 36.56 -0.83
CA VAL A 202 21.27 37.48 -1.64
C VAL A 202 22.22 38.57 -2.12
N ASP A 203 22.54 38.57 -3.41
CA ASP A 203 23.33 39.64 -4.03
C ASP A 203 22.42 40.86 -4.20
N ASP A 204 22.29 41.65 -3.13
CA ASP A 204 21.60 42.94 -3.15
C ASP A 204 22.56 44.02 -3.69
N PRO A 205 22.33 44.55 -4.90
CA PRO A 205 23.21 45.56 -5.50
C PRO A 205 23.20 46.91 -4.77
N ALA A 206 22.31 47.12 -3.78
CA ALA A 206 22.32 48.29 -2.92
C ALA A 206 23.25 48.17 -1.70
N LEU A 207 23.64 46.94 -1.31
CA LEU A 207 24.38 46.68 -0.07
C LEU A 207 25.77 46.06 -0.26
N GLY A 208 26.16 45.68 -1.48
CA GLY A 208 27.52 45.22 -1.79
C GLY A 208 27.90 43.95 -1.04
N VAL A 209 27.65 42.79 -1.65
CA VAL A 209 28.08 41.44 -1.26
C VAL A 209 28.32 41.23 0.24
N VAL A 210 27.32 40.69 0.94
CA VAL A 210 27.48 40.24 2.33
C VAL A 210 27.22 38.74 2.40
N SER A 211 28.27 37.94 2.27
CA SER A 211 28.30 36.60 2.85
C SER A 211 29.12 36.65 4.14
N GLU A 212 28.61 37.37 5.15
CA GLU A 212 29.22 37.45 6.50
C GLU A 212 28.29 36.95 7.62
N ASP A 213 27.03 36.61 7.34
CA ASP A 213 26.06 36.30 8.41
C ASP A 213 26.42 35.05 9.23
N TRP A 214 26.94 34.00 8.58
CA TRP A 214 27.34 32.78 9.29
C TRP A 214 28.59 32.99 10.15
N ASP A 215 29.58 33.70 9.60
CA ASP A 215 30.82 34.00 10.31
C ASP A 215 30.57 35.01 11.46
N THR A 216 29.65 35.95 11.27
CA THR A 216 29.19 36.90 12.30
C THR A 216 28.44 36.19 13.43
N TYR A 217 27.54 35.25 13.10
CA TYR A 217 26.85 34.41 14.09
C TYR A 217 27.84 33.57 14.91
N CYS A 218 28.80 32.91 14.25
CA CYS A 218 29.81 32.10 14.95
C CYS A 218 30.70 32.96 15.88
N ARG A 219 30.96 34.21 15.53
CA ARG A 219 31.76 35.13 16.35
C ARG A 219 30.98 35.78 17.50
N SER A 220 29.65 35.84 17.47
CA SER A 220 28.85 36.45 18.56
C SER A 220 28.76 35.60 19.84
N PHE A 221 29.21 34.34 19.79
CA PHE A 221 29.22 33.41 20.93
C PHE A 221 30.64 33.05 21.40
N ALA A 222 31.67 33.73 20.87
CA ALA A 222 33.07 33.57 21.27
C ALA A 222 33.48 34.56 22.37
#